data_AF-A0AAW4YKQ8-F1
#
_entry.id   AF-A0AAW4YKQ8-F1
#
_cell.length_a   1.000
_cell.length_b   1.000
_cell.length_c   1.000
_cell.angle_alpha   90.00
_cell.angle_beta   90.00
_cell.angle_gamma   90.00
#
_symmetry.space_group_name_H-M   'P 1'
#
loop_
_entity.id
_entity.type
_entity.pdbx_description
1 polymer ?
#
loop_
_entity_poly.entity_id
_entity_poly.type
_entity_poly.pdbx_seq_one_letter_code
_entity_poly.pdbx_strand_id
1 'polypeptide(L)'
;MRELKTDRKQSHWIWYIFPQQKGLGHSYNSKYYGLDGEGEARAYIEYEILGDRLRECCKVLLLHKGKDIKYIMGSGIDVLKLKTSMCLFNKVSPNDVFEEVLDAFF
;
A
#
# COMPACT_ATOMS: atom_id res chain seq x y z
N MET A 1 -6.47 8.34 -6.41
CA MET A 1 -7.87 8.30 -5.91
C MET A 1 -8.91 7.82 -6.89
N ARG A 2 -9.03 8.37 -8.11
CA ARG A 2 -10.10 7.94 -9.05
C ARG A 2 -10.09 6.44 -9.33
N GLU A 3 -8.93 5.86 -9.66
CA GLU A 3 -8.83 4.42 -9.98
C GLU A 3 -9.14 3.50 -8.80
N LEU A 4 -8.71 3.86 -7.59
CA LEU A 4 -9.06 3.13 -6.37
C LEU A 4 -10.56 3.20 -6.06
N LYS A 5 -11.26 4.26 -6.51
CA LYS A 5 -12.73 4.39 -6.35
C LYS A 5 -13.49 3.67 -7.47
N THR A 6 -12.89 3.45 -8.64
CA THR A 6 -13.53 2.84 -9.81
C THR A 6 -13.14 1.36 -9.99
N ASP A 7 -12.98 0.65 -8.88
CA ASP A 7 -12.80 -0.82 -8.78
C ASP A 7 -11.53 -1.43 -9.40
N ARG A 8 -10.76 -0.71 -10.21
CA ARG A 8 -9.60 -1.29 -10.89
C ARG A 8 -8.51 -0.27 -11.18
N LYS A 9 -7.29 -0.58 -10.72
CA LYS A 9 -6.05 0.09 -11.07
C LYS A 9 -5.71 -0.10 -12.56
N GLN A 10 -5.33 0.98 -13.21
CA GLN A 10 -4.97 1.03 -14.64
C GLN A 10 -3.62 1.69 -14.89
N SER A 11 -3.19 2.63 -14.03
CA SER A 11 -1.96 3.40 -14.25
C SER A 11 -0.81 3.07 -13.26
N HIS A 12 0.35 3.68 -13.49
CA HIS A 12 1.61 3.37 -12.83
C HIS A 12 1.81 4.19 -11.54
N TRP A 13 1.18 3.76 -10.44
CA TRP A 13 1.30 4.47 -9.14
C TRP A 13 1.59 3.61 -7.92
N ILE A 14 1.68 2.28 -8.06
CA ILE A 14 1.78 1.36 -6.92
C ILE A 14 2.94 1.71 -5.97
N TRP A 15 4.09 2.12 -6.52
CA TRP A 15 5.33 2.33 -5.75
C TRP A 15 5.26 3.52 -4.79
N TYR A 16 4.55 4.58 -5.15
CA TYR A 16 4.51 5.82 -4.37
C TYR A 16 3.19 6.03 -3.62
N ILE A 17 2.16 5.22 -3.90
CA ILE A 17 0.92 5.16 -3.10
C ILE A 17 1.01 4.09 -2.03
N PHE A 18 1.55 2.91 -2.34
CA PHE A 18 1.78 1.81 -1.41
C PHE A 18 3.27 1.43 -1.41
N PRO A 19 4.14 2.29 -0.85
CA PRO A 19 5.56 2.01 -0.79
C PRO A 19 5.83 0.77 0.07
N GLN A 20 6.84 0.00 -0.32
CA GLN A 20 7.30 -1.20 0.37
C GLN A 20 8.79 -1.07 0.70
N GLN A 21 9.31 -1.96 1.53
CA GLN A 21 10.73 -1.98 1.85
C GLN A 21 11.61 -2.16 0.60
N LYS A 22 12.74 -1.45 0.55
CA LYS A 22 13.79 -1.65 -0.46
C LYS A 22 14.25 -3.12 -0.45
N GLY A 23 14.65 -3.62 -1.62
CA GLY A 23 15.11 -5.00 -1.79
C GLY A 23 14.01 -6.01 -2.15
N LEU A 24 12.72 -5.69 -1.91
CA LEU A 24 11.60 -6.57 -2.28
C LEU A 24 11.21 -6.49 -3.77
N GLY A 25 11.79 -5.55 -4.53
CA GLY A 25 11.55 -5.43 -5.96
C GLY A 25 12.81 -5.03 -6.71
N HIS A 26 12.92 -5.49 -7.96
CA HIS A 26 14.14 -5.30 -8.77
C HIS A 26 14.09 -4.07 -9.69
N SER A 27 12.89 -3.51 -9.94
CA SER A 27 12.75 -2.36 -10.83
C SER A 27 13.37 -1.09 -10.24
N TYR A 28 13.79 -0.17 -11.11
CA TYR A 28 14.28 1.16 -10.72
C TYR A 28 13.31 1.85 -9.75
N ASN A 29 12.02 1.90 -10.08
CA ASN A 29 10.99 2.51 -9.22
C ASN A 29 10.84 1.80 -7.87
N SER A 30 11.06 0.48 -7.78
CA SER A 30 11.03 -0.24 -6.50
C SER A 30 12.22 0.11 -5.61
N LYS A 31 13.35 0.52 -6.18
CA LYS A 31 14.51 1.01 -5.45
C LYS A 31 14.36 2.48 -5.07
N TYR A 32 13.88 3.30 -6.01
CA TYR A 32 13.72 4.75 -5.84
C TYR A 32 12.66 5.11 -4.80
N TYR A 33 11.48 4.51 -4.86
CA TYR A 33 10.37 4.76 -3.92
C TYR A 33 10.31 3.78 -2.74
N GLY A 34 11.20 2.79 -2.69
CA GLY A 34 11.23 1.86 -1.58
C GLY A 34 11.66 2.55 -0.29
N LEU A 35 11.21 2.04 0.85
CA LEU A 35 11.58 2.55 2.18
C LEU A 35 12.76 1.76 2.76
N ASP A 36 13.66 2.45 3.45
CA ASP A 36 14.85 1.95 4.11
C ASP A 36 14.51 1.42 5.52
N GLY A 37 13.66 0.40 5.54
CA GLY A 37 13.24 -0.29 6.76
C GLY A 37 12.21 0.47 7.59
N GLU A 38 12.09 0.06 8.85
CA GLU A 38 11.03 0.51 9.77
C GLU A 38 11.19 1.97 10.22
N GLY A 39 12.43 2.48 10.28
CA GLY A 39 12.69 3.87 10.63
C GLY A 39 12.09 4.85 9.62
N GLU A 40 12.35 4.64 8.33
CA GLU A 40 11.78 5.47 7.26
C GLU A 40 10.27 5.24 7.14
N ALA A 41 9.77 4.02 7.35
CA ALA A 41 8.33 3.74 7.35
C ALA A 41 7.60 4.48 8.47
N ARG A 42 8.18 4.56 9.68
CA ARG A 42 7.62 5.34 10.79
C ARG A 42 7.61 6.84 10.47
N ALA A 43 8.72 7.38 9.97
CA ALA A 43 8.78 8.77 9.55
C ALA A 43 7.76 9.10 8.45
N TYR A 44 7.51 8.17 7.52
CA TYR A 44 6.52 8.32 6.45
C TYR A 44 5.09 8.50 7.00
N ILE A 45 4.68 7.68 7.98
CA ILE A 45 3.31 7.74 8.53
C ILE A 45 3.10 8.85 9.56
N GLU A 46 4.18 9.30 10.22
CA GLU A 46 4.16 10.44 11.14
C GLU A 46 4.13 11.77 10.38
N TYR A 47 4.61 11.80 9.14
CA TYR A 47 4.48 12.96 8.28
C TYR A 47 3.02 13.15 7.84
N GLU A 48 2.38 14.20 8.36
CA GLU A 48 0.95 14.51 8.25
C GLU A 48 0.36 14.21 6.86
N ILE A 49 0.92 14.81 5.81
CA ILE A 49 0.36 14.67 4.45
C ILE A 49 0.53 13.24 3.89
N LEU A 50 1.65 12.57 4.15
CA LEU A 50 1.94 11.24 3.58
C LEU A 50 1.19 10.15 4.34
N GLY A 51 1.21 10.20 5.67
CA GLY A 51 0.45 9.31 6.53
C GLY A 51 -1.05 9.38 6.23
N ASP A 52 -1.61 10.59 6.16
CA ASP A 52 -3.04 10.77 5.90
C ASP A 52 -3.44 10.25 4.51
N ARG A 53 -2.64 10.55 3.47
CA ARG A 53 -2.91 10.04 2.12
C ARG A 53 -2.85 8.53 2.04
N LEU A 54 -1.89 7.89 2.71
CA LEU A 54 -1.78 6.44 2.74
C LEU A 54 -2.98 5.83 3.44
N ARG A 55 -3.39 6.37 4.60
CA ARG A 55 -4.59 5.91 5.32
C ARG A 55 -5.86 6.14 4.51
N GLU A 56 -5.99 7.26 3.82
CA GLU A 56 -7.13 7.55 2.93
C GLU A 56 -7.20 6.52 1.79
N CYS A 57 -6.07 6.18 1.18
CA CYS A 57 -6.02 5.14 0.15
C CYS A 57 -6.42 3.77 0.69
N CYS A 58 -6.01 3.41 1.91
CA CYS A 58 -6.43 2.18 2.58
C CYS A 58 -7.95 2.16 2.84
N LYS A 59 -8.51 3.25 3.37
CA LYS A 59 -9.95 3.39 3.59
C LYS A 59 -10.75 3.25 2.30
N VAL A 60 -10.28 3.87 1.21
CA VAL A 60 -10.93 3.70 -0.11
C VAL A 60 -10.83 2.26 -0.59
N LEU A 61 -9.70 1.60 -0.39
CA LEU A 61 -9.52 0.21 -0.78
C LEU A 61 -10.48 -0.73 -0.01
N LEU A 62 -10.68 -0.50 1.28
CA LEU A 62 -11.58 -1.27 2.13
C LEU A 62 -13.05 -1.21 1.69
N LEU A 63 -13.46 -0.19 0.92
CA LEU A 63 -14.80 -0.14 0.32
C LEU A 63 -15.05 -1.31 -0.67
N HIS A 64 -14.00 -1.99 -1.11
CA HIS A 64 -14.07 -3.14 -2.02
C HIS A 64 -13.96 -4.49 -1.31
N LYS A 65 -14.04 -4.53 0.02
CA LYS A 65 -14.00 -5.77 0.80
C LYS A 65 -14.98 -6.80 0.22
N GLY A 66 -14.50 -8.04 0.05
CA GLY A 66 -15.26 -9.13 -0.57
C GLY A 66 -15.10 -9.26 -2.09
N LYS A 67 -14.43 -8.32 -2.76
CA LYS A 67 -14.01 -8.46 -4.17
C LYS A 67 -12.60 -9.07 -4.26
N ASP A 68 -12.29 -9.67 -5.41
CA ASP A 68 -10.95 -10.20 -5.69
C ASP A 68 -9.92 -9.06 -5.77
N ILE A 69 -8.95 -9.05 -4.85
CA ILE A 69 -7.88 -8.05 -4.79
C ILE A 69 -7.02 -8.02 -6.06
N LYS A 70 -6.88 -9.16 -6.76
CA LYS A 70 -6.15 -9.22 -8.03
C LYS A 70 -6.88 -8.47 -9.14
N TYR A 71 -8.21 -8.48 -9.13
CA TYR A 71 -9.01 -7.66 -10.04
C TYR A 71 -8.80 -6.17 -9.73
N ILE A 72 -8.86 -5.79 -8.46
CA ILE A 72 -8.71 -4.38 -8.04
C ILE A 72 -7.32 -3.84 -8.36
N MET A 73 -6.28 -4.59 -8.03
CA MET A 73 -4.89 -4.17 -8.25
C MET A 73 -4.42 -4.37 -9.70
N GLY A 74 -5.20 -5.09 -10.52
CA GLY A 74 -4.94 -5.29 -11.95
C GLY A 74 -3.78 -6.23 -12.29
N SER A 75 -2.91 -6.57 -11.33
CA SER A 75 -1.82 -7.53 -11.52
C SER A 75 -1.42 -8.22 -10.20
N GLY A 76 -0.89 -9.45 -10.29
CA GLY A 76 -0.38 -10.16 -9.11
C GLY A 76 0.84 -9.48 -8.46
N ILE A 77 1.63 -8.74 -9.25
CA ILE A 77 2.78 -7.98 -8.74
C ILE A 77 2.30 -6.81 -7.87
N ASP A 78 1.24 -6.12 -8.29
CA ASP A 78 0.68 -5.00 -7.51
C ASP A 78 -0.01 -5.50 -6.24
N VAL A 79 -0.66 -6.67 -6.28
CA VAL A 79 -1.17 -7.35 -5.07
C VAL A 79 -0.05 -7.64 -4.08
N LEU A 80 1.09 -8.17 -4.55
CA LEU A 80 2.23 -8.46 -3.67
C LEU A 80 2.79 -7.18 -3.04
N LYS A 81 2.92 -6.10 -3.82
CA LYS A 81 3.38 -4.79 -3.34
C LYS A 81 2.45 -4.18 -2.30
N LEU A 82 1.14 -4.32 -2.49
CA LEU A 82 0.16 -3.92 -1.49
C LEU A 82 0.37 -4.73 -0.20
N LYS A 83 0.44 -6.06 -0.29
CA LYS A 83 0.60 -6.92 0.90
C LYS A 83 1.85 -6.56 1.70
N THR A 84 2.99 -6.45 1.05
CA THR A 84 4.27 -6.11 1.71
C THR A 84 4.27 -4.69 2.26
N SER A 85 3.61 -3.73 1.58
CA SER A 85 3.40 -2.37 2.10
C SER A 85 2.58 -2.39 3.40
N MET A 86 1.42 -3.05 3.40
CA MET A 86 0.56 -3.14 4.58
C MET A 86 1.25 -3.86 5.73
N CYS A 87 2.00 -4.95 5.46
CA CYS A 87 2.79 -5.62 6.51
C CYS A 87 3.86 -4.70 7.11
N LEU A 88 4.54 -3.88 6.29
CA LEU A 88 5.55 -2.95 6.79
C LEU A 88 4.91 -1.87 7.68
N PHE A 89 3.81 -1.27 7.23
CA PHE A 89 3.16 -0.20 7.97
C PHE A 89 2.43 -0.69 9.22
N ASN A 90 1.86 -1.91 9.21
CA ASN A 90 1.26 -2.51 10.40
C ASN A 90 2.29 -2.76 11.52
N LYS A 91 3.55 -3.06 11.18
CA LYS A 91 4.62 -3.21 12.19
C LYS A 91 4.96 -1.91 12.91
N VAL A 92 4.94 -0.79 12.20
CA VAL A 92 5.33 0.52 12.74
C VAL A 92 4.14 1.33 13.27
N SER A 93 2.92 0.95 12.91
CA SER A 93 1.63 1.52 13.36
C SER A 93 0.63 0.40 13.66
N PRO A 94 0.82 -0.35 14.76
CA PRO A 94 -0.10 -1.43 15.13
C PRO A 94 -1.48 -0.87 15.52
N ASN A 95 -2.55 -1.62 15.24
CA ASN A 95 -3.95 -1.21 15.44
C ASN A 95 -4.39 -0.01 14.59
N ASP A 96 -3.77 0.18 13.42
CA ASP A 96 -4.16 1.17 12.40
C ASP A 96 -4.85 0.47 11.22
N VAL A 97 -5.34 1.24 10.25
CA VAL A 97 -6.10 0.76 9.07
C VAL A 97 -5.34 -0.28 8.23
N PHE A 98 -4.02 -0.39 8.37
CA PHE A 98 -3.19 -1.36 7.64
C PHE A 98 -3.52 -2.80 8.01
N GLU A 99 -3.85 -3.06 9.29
CA GLU A 99 -4.29 -4.37 9.75
C GLU A 99 -5.64 -4.75 9.12
N GLU A 100 -6.57 -3.81 9.08
CA GLU A 100 -7.88 -4.03 8.45
C GLU A 100 -7.76 -4.39 6.96
N VAL A 101 -6.82 -3.77 6.24
CA VAL A 101 -6.54 -4.12 4.82
C VAL A 101 -5.97 -5.52 4.70
N LEU A 102 -5.09 -5.92 5.62
CA LEU A 102 -4.55 -7.29 5.65
C LEU A 102 -5.69 -8.29 5.85
N ASP A 103 -6.50 -8.11 6.89
CA ASP A 103 -7.61 -9.01 7.21
C ASP A 103 -8.68 -9.08 6.12
N ALA A 104 -8.90 -7.99 5.39
CA ALA A 104 -9.93 -7.92 4.36
C ALA A 104 -9.54 -8.64 3.05
N PHE A 105 -8.24 -8.76 2.74
CA PHE A 105 -7.76 -9.16 1.41
C PHE A 105 -6.68 -10.25 1.40
N PHE A 106 -6.10 -10.63 2.54
CA PHE A 106 -4.90 -11.49 2.61
C PHE A 106 -4.93 -12.55 3.71
#